data_AF-A0A952N2L9-F1
#
_entry.id   AF-A0A952N2L9-F1
#
_cell.length_a   1.000
_cell.length_b   1.000
_cell.length_c   1.000
_cell.angle_alpha   90.00
_cell.angle_beta   90.00
_cell.angle_gamma   90.00
#
_symmetry.space_group_name_H-M   'P 1'
#
loop_
_entity.id
_entity.type
_entity.pdbx_description
1 polymer ?
#
loop_
_entity_poly.entity_id
_entity_poly.type
_entity_poly.pdbx_seq_one_letter_code
_entity_poly.pdbx_strand_id
1 'polypeptide(L)' 'MKQVVLNIKDEKYRFFLELIKNLDFVQVEEIKGDSKEEIIANLKEGFKELKLYKERKKKFRDAKDLINEL' A
#
# COMPACT_ATOMS: atom_id res chain seq x y z
N MET A 1 -21.90 -10.15 0.27
CA MET A 1 -21.04 -9.86 -0.88
C MET A 1 -19.93 -10.90 -0.95
N LYS A 2 -19.47 -11.26 -2.15
CA LYS A 2 -18.38 -12.23 -2.36
C LYS A 2 -17.29 -11.50 -3.16
N GLN A 3 -16.03 -11.65 -2.75
CA GLN A 3 -14.88 -11.02 -3.40
C GLN A 3 -14.01 -12.10 -4.03
N VAL A 4 -13.44 -11.78 -5.19
CA VAL A 4 -12.52 -12.64 -5.94
C VAL A 4 -11.36 -11.80 -6.47
N VAL A 5 -10.16 -12.37 -6.46
CA VAL A 5 -8.95 -11.74 -7.01
C VAL A 5 -8.60 -12.49 -8.31
N LEU A 6 -8.37 -11.74 -9.38
CA LEU A 6 -8.09 -12.28 -10.71
C LEU A 6 -6.74 -11.78 -11.19
N ASN A 7 -5.87 -12.71 -11.62
CA ASN A 7 -4.63 -12.37 -12.30
C ASN A 7 -4.89 -12.31 -13.80
N ILE A 8 -4.85 -11.10 -14.36
CA ILE A 8 -5.13 -10.84 -15.77
C ILE A 8 -3.81 -10.43 -16.44
N LYS A 9 -3.56 -10.93 -17.65
CA LYS A 9 -2.41 -10.49 -18.45
C LYS A 9 -2.53 -9.01 -18.78
N ASP A 10 -1.43 -8.26 -18.68
CA ASP A 10 -1.38 -6.81 -18.93
C ASP A 10 -2.01 -6.42 -20.29
N GLU A 11 -1.73 -7.20 -21.34
CA GLU A 11 -2.28 -7.00 -22.69
C GLU A 11 -3.82 -7.07 -22.75
N LYS A 12 -4.45 -7.77 -21.80
CA LYS A 12 -5.91 -7.95 -21.70
C LYS A 12 -6.54 -7.15 -20.56
N TYR A 13 -5.74 -6.52 -19.70
CA TYR A 13 -6.23 -5.78 -18.53
C TYR A 13 -7.24 -4.71 -18.93
N ARG A 14 -6.88 -3.85 -19.89
CA ARG A 14 -7.74 -2.76 -20.35
C ARG A 14 -9.04 -3.28 -20.95
N PHE A 15 -8.98 -4.34 -21.76
CA PHE A 15 -10.16 -4.96 -22.35
C PHE A 15 -11.10 -5.52 -21.28
N PHE A 16 -10.55 -6.26 -20.31
CA PHE A 16 -11.34 -6.84 -19.22
C PHE A 16 -12.00 -5.76 -18.36
N LEU A 17 -11.27 -4.70 -18.04
CA LEU A 17 -11.77 -3.58 -17.24
C LEU A 17 -12.98 -2.90 -17.91
N GLU A 18 -12.92 -2.68 -19.22
CA GLU A 18 -14.03 -2.08 -19.97
C GLU A 18 -15.24 -3.01 -20.02
N LEU A 19 -15.05 -4.33 -20.12
CA LEU A 19 -16.16 -5.29 -20.06
C LEU A 19 -16.89 -5.24 -18.72
N ILE A 20 -16.16 -5.33 -17.60
CA ILE A 20 -16.77 -5.42 -16.28
C ILE A 20 -17.39 -4.09 -15.83
N LYS A 21 -16.90 -2.94 -16.31
CA LYS A 21 -17.48 -1.62 -16.03
C LYS A 21 -18.90 -1.46 -16.59
N ASN A 22 -19.27 -2.22 -17.61
CA ASN A 22 -20.62 -2.20 -18.17
C ASN A 22 -21.62 -3.02 -17.35
N LEU A 23 -21.18 -3.73 -16.32
CA LEU A 23 -22.03 -4.52 -15.44
C LEU A 23 -22.44 -3.67 -14.23
N ASP A 24 -23.73 -3.38 -14.10
CA ASP A 24 -24.31 -2.51 -13.05
C ASP A 24 -24.22 -3.10 -11.63
N PHE A 25 -23.96 -4.40 -11.53
CA PHE A 25 -23.78 -5.14 -10.29
C PHE A 25 -22.31 -5.32 -9.89
N VAL A 26 -21.36 -4.76 -10.64
CA VAL A 26 -19.92 -4.88 -10.37
C VAL A 26 -19.35 -3.57 -9.84
N GLN A 27 -18.75 -3.63 -8.66
CA GLN A 27 -17.95 -2.54 -8.09
C GLN A 27 -16.48 -2.82 -8.38
N VAL A 28 -15.83 -1.91 -9.12
CA VAL A 28 -14.40 -1.98 -9.42
C VAL A 28 -13.65 -1.06 -8.46
N GLU A 29 -12.86 -1.65 -7.58
CA GLU A 29 -11.92 -0.91 -6.73
C GLU A 29 -10.54 -1.01 -7.38
N GLU A 30 -10.04 0.10 -7.93
CA GLU A 30 -8.64 0.18 -8.33
C GLU A 30 -7.81 0.20 -7.06
N ILE A 31 -7.18 -0.94 -6.74
CA ILE A 31 -6.11 -1.00 -5.75
C ILE A 31 -4.91 -0.27 -6.38
N LYS A 32 -4.95 1.06 -6.34
CA LYS A 32 -3.75 1.86 -6.54
C LYS A 32 -2.84 1.46 -5.39
N GLY A 33 -1.76 0.75 -5.69
CA GLY A 33 -0.64 0.71 -4.75
C GLY A 33 -0.22 2.15 -4.43
N ASP A 34 0.36 2.36 -3.25
CA ASP A 34 0.82 3.68 -2.79
C ASP A 34 1.44 4.44 -3.98
N SER A 35 0.87 5.61 -4.30
CA SER A 35 1.42 6.44 -5.38
C SER A 35 2.91 6.68 -5.10
N LYS A 36 3.73 6.89 -6.14
CA LYS A 36 5.15 7.21 -5.92
C LYS A 36 5.33 8.39 -4.96
N GLU A 37 4.43 9.36 -5.00
CA GLU A 37 4.37 10.46 -4.03
C GLU A 37 4.11 9.99 -2.59
N GLU A 38 3.24 9.00 -2.39
CA GLU A 38 2.87 8.43 -1.10
C GLU A 38 4.00 7.56 -0.54
N ILE A 39 4.68 6.78 -1.38
CA ILE A 39 5.91 6.05 -1.00
C ILE A 39 7.03 7.02 -0.59
N ILE A 40 7.23 8.10 -1.36
CA ILE A 40 8.24 9.12 -1.05
C ILE A 40 7.88 9.89 0.23
N ALA A 41 6.60 10.19 0.44
CA ALA A 41 6.11 10.82 1.66
C ALA A 41 6.34 9.92 2.88
N ASN A 42 5.94 8.66 2.81
CA ASN A 42 6.15 7.65 3.85
C ASN A 42 7.64 7.46 4.17
N LEU A 43 8.50 7.39 3.14
CA LEU A 43 9.94 7.26 3.34
C LEU A 43 10.53 8.51 4.00
N LYS A 44 10.12 9.71 3.58
CA LYS A 44 10.57 10.99 4.15
C LYS A 44 10.12 11.15 5.60
N GLU A 45 8.92 10.66 5.93
CA GLU A 45 8.40 10.62 7.29
C GLU A 45 9.25 9.68 8.17
N GLY A 46 9.51 8.46 7.71
CA GLY A 46 10.41 7.52 8.39
C GLY A 46 11.82 8.06 8.60
N PHE A 47 12.40 8.78 7.63
CA PHE A 47 13.70 9.45 7.81
C PHE A 47 13.66 10.59 8.83
N LYS A 48 12.54 11.33 8.90
CA LYS A 48 12.34 12.40 9.88
C LYS A 48 12.20 11.83 11.28
N GLU A 49 11.48 10.73 11.44
CA GLU A 49 11.39 9.99 12.69
C GLU A 49 12.77 9.49 13.14
N LEU A 50 13.54 8.84 12.26
CA LEU A 50 14.90 8.37 12.59
C LEU A 50 15.83 9.53 12.99
N LYS A 51 15.69 10.69 12.35
CA LYS A 51 16.47 11.88 12.70
C LYS A 51 16.08 12.43 14.08
N LEU A 52 14.79 12.46 14.41
CA LEU A 52 14.28 12.83 15.73
C LEU A 52 14.70 11.82 16.83
N TYR A 53 14.73 10.52 16.50
CA TYR A 53 15.24 9.46 17.37
C TYR A 53 16.75 9.61 17.63
N LYS A 54 17.53 10.03 16.63
CA LYS A 54 18.97 10.26 16.74
C LYS A 54 19.30 11.52 17.55
N GLU A 55 18.43 12.54 17.55
CA GLU A 55 18.71 13.84 18.15
C GLU A 55 18.46 13.93 19.67
N ARG A 56 17.54 13.18 20.32
CA ARG A 56 17.43 13.19 21.82
C ARG A 56 16.80 11.95 22.49
N LYS A 57 17.63 11.22 23.25
CA LYS A 57 17.39 10.64 24.60
C LYS A 57 16.02 9.95 24.88
N LYS A 58 15.86 8.66 24.56
CA LYS A 58 15.20 7.65 25.45
C LYS A 58 15.41 6.22 24.95
N LYS A 59 15.40 5.28 25.90
CA LYS A 59 15.91 3.90 25.86
C LYS A 59 15.54 3.13 24.58
N PHE A 60 16.53 2.44 24.02
CA PHE A 60 16.37 1.41 22.99
C PHE A 60 15.16 0.53 23.31
N ARG A 61 14.14 0.51 22.45
CA ARG A 61 13.28 -0.66 22.30
C ARG A 61 13.90 -1.52 21.21
N ASP A 62 14.07 -2.79 21.51
CA ASP A 62 14.66 -3.76 20.60
C ASP A 62 13.83 -3.82 19.32
N ALA A 63 14.49 -3.77 18.16
CA ALA A 63 13.84 -3.86 16.86
C ALA A 63 13.04 -5.18 16.69
N LYS A 64 13.30 -6.17 17.53
CA LYS A 64 12.54 -7.43 17.61
C LYS A 64 11.13 -7.24 18.17
N ASP A 65 10.92 -6.31 19.10
CA ASP A 65 9.59 -6.07 19.65
C ASP A 65 8.67 -5.41 18.61
N LEU A 66 9.22 -4.53 17.76
CA LEU A 66 8.47 -3.92 16.65
C LEU A 66 7.97 -4.95 15.63
N ILE A 67 8.72 -6.02 15.39
CA ILE A 67 8.35 -7.05 14.40
C ILE A 67 7.28 -8.00 14.96
N ASN A 68 7.16 -8.13 16.28
CA ASN A 68 6.20 -9.03 16.93
C ASN A 68 4.80 -8.41 17.12
N GLU A 69 4.64 -7.11 16.91
CA GLU A 69 3.35 -6.40 17.04
C GLU A 69 2.57 -6.27 15.71
N LEU A 70 3.12 -6.77 14.59
CA LEU A 70 2.44 -6.87 13.28
C LEU A 70 1.86 -8.27 13.07
#